data_AF-A0A7X7BQE8-F1
#
_entry.id   AF-A0A7X7BQE8-F1
#
_cell.length_a   1.000
_cell.length_b   1.000
_cell.length_c   1.000
_cell.angle_alpha   90.00
_cell.angle_beta   90.00
_cell.angle_gamma   90.00
#
_symmetry.space_group_name_H-M   'P 1'
#
loop_
_entity.id
_entity.type
_entity.pdbx_description
1 polymer ?
#
loop_
_entity_poly.entity_id
_entity_poly.type
_entity_poly.pdbx_seq_one_letter_code
_entity_poly.pdbx_strand_id
1 'polypeptide(L)'
;MRKTFLNILYNAIYQIFIVLVPLITVPYLSRVLGPKTYGIYSSVNNTVQFLMIFCILSVSYVGMRTISRTRTYGTPEELTRAFWGLWYFQGIAGLITIAITVFVTTVFHIQYWFYLLLMVPYLISAQVDISWFFQGLADYGRVVLKNTAVRLV
;
A
#
# COMPACT_ATOMS: atom_id res chain seq x y z
N MET A 1 -10.14 -27.75 -5.50
CA MET A 1 -8.76 -28.03 -5.06
C MET A 1 -7.69 -27.54 -6.06
N ARG A 2 -7.75 -27.87 -7.37
CA ARG A 2 -6.75 -27.40 -8.37
C ARG A 2 -6.57 -25.88 -8.48
N LYS A 3 -7.65 -25.09 -8.40
CA LYS A 3 -7.59 -23.61 -8.45
C LYS A 3 -6.86 -23.00 -7.24
N THR A 4 -7.05 -23.57 -6.05
CA THR A 4 -6.38 -23.12 -4.82
C THR A 4 -4.88 -23.37 -4.88
N PHE A 5 -4.46 -24.54 -5.37
CA PHE A 5 -3.04 -24.88 -5.52
C PHE A 5 -2.34 -23.98 -6.55
N LEU A 6 -2.99 -23.71 -7.68
CA LEU A 6 -2.49 -22.76 -8.68
C LEU A 6 -2.36 -21.35 -8.09
N ASN A 7 -3.35 -20.86 -7.34
CA ASN A 7 -3.28 -19.55 -6.69
C ASN A 7 -2.12 -19.46 -5.69
N ILE A 8 -1.86 -20.53 -4.93
CA ILE A 8 -0.71 -20.60 -4.03
C ILE A 8 0.61 -20.56 -4.81
N LEU A 9 0.71 -21.31 -5.91
CA LEU A 9 1.90 -21.33 -6.76
C LEU A 9 2.16 -19.94 -7.40
N TYR A 10 1.10 -19.29 -7.91
CA TYR A 10 1.19 -17.94 -8.44
C TYR A 10 1.61 -16.92 -7.37
N ASN A 11 1.09 -17.03 -6.14
CA ASN A 11 1.50 -16.18 -5.03
C ASN A 11 2.98 -16.40 -4.68
N ALA A 12 3.43 -17.67 -4.63
CA ALA A 12 4.82 -18.00 -4.36
C ALA A 12 5.80 -17.44 -5.41
N ILE A 13 5.47 -17.59 -6.70
CA ILE A 13 6.27 -17.01 -7.79
C ILE A 13 6.30 -15.47 -7.69
N TYR A 14 5.15 -14.86 -7.39
CA TYR A 14 5.06 -13.41 -7.20
C TYR A 14 5.94 -12.92 -6.03
N GLN A 15 5.95 -13.64 -4.91
CA GLN A 15 6.82 -13.35 -3.77
C GLN A 15 8.29 -13.45 -4.15
N ILE A 16 8.68 -14.47 -4.92
CA ILE A 16 10.06 -14.60 -5.43
C ILE A 16 10.42 -13.39 -6.28
N PHE A 17 9.54 -12.96 -7.20
CA PHE A 17 9.75 -11.77 -8.03
C PHE A 17 9.91 -10.49 -7.19
N ILE A 18 9.08 -10.30 -6.16
CA ILE A 18 9.19 -9.17 -5.24
C ILE A 18 10.57 -9.09 -4.57
N VAL A 19 11.22 -10.23 -4.32
CA VAL A 19 12.56 -10.28 -3.71
C VAL A 19 13.67 -10.12 -4.76
N LEU A 20 13.52 -10.77 -5.92
CA LEU A 20 14.56 -10.79 -6.97
C LEU A 20 14.73 -9.44 -7.66
N VAL A 21 13.62 -8.71 -7.86
CA VAL A 21 13.63 -7.38 -8.51
C VAL A 21 14.51 -6.38 -7.75
N PRO A 22 14.32 -6.13 -6.43
CA PRO A 22 15.21 -5.25 -5.67
C PRO A 22 16.64 -5.79 -5.64
N LEU A 23 16.87 -7.11 -5.57
CA LEU A 23 18.22 -7.67 -5.56
C LEU A 23 19.06 -7.27 -6.80
N ILE A 24 18.42 -7.13 -7.96
CA ILE A 24 19.08 -6.72 -9.22
C ILE A 24 19.05 -5.19 -9.40
N THR A 25 17.93 -4.54 -9.08
CA THR A 25 17.78 -3.09 -9.30
C THR A 25 18.55 -2.25 -8.29
N VAL A 26 18.68 -2.68 -7.03
CA VAL A 26 19.47 -2.01 -5.98
C VAL A 26 20.94 -1.79 -6.42
N PRO A 27 21.71 -2.83 -6.83
CA PRO A 27 23.10 -2.64 -7.25
C PRO A 27 23.22 -1.86 -8.57
N TYR A 28 22.26 -2.00 -9.48
CA TYR A 28 22.24 -1.22 -10.72
C TYR A 28 22.01 0.28 -10.45
N LEU A 29 21.00 0.62 -9.67
CA LEU A 29 20.70 1.99 -9.24
C LEU A 29 21.85 2.59 -8.44
N SER A 30 22.50 1.80 -7.56
CA SER A 30 23.68 2.25 -6.82
C SER A 30 24.87 2.59 -7.72
N ARG A 31 25.05 1.87 -8.84
CA ARG A 31 26.10 2.17 -9.84
C ARG A 31 25.79 3.41 -10.69
N VAL A 32 24.53 3.61 -11.08
CA VAL A 32 24.13 4.72 -11.97
C VAL A 32 23.94 6.03 -11.19
N LEU A 33 23.25 5.99 -10.05
CA LEU A 33 23.00 7.17 -9.21
C LEU A 33 24.18 7.50 -8.31
N GLY A 34 25.07 6.54 -8.06
CA GLY A 34 26.13 6.65 -7.06
C GLY A 34 25.64 6.29 -5.65
N PRO A 35 26.53 5.75 -4.79
CA PRO A 35 26.15 5.18 -3.50
C PRO A 35 25.58 6.21 -2.51
N LYS A 36 25.96 7.49 -2.63
CA LYS A 36 25.43 8.56 -1.77
C LYS A 36 23.95 8.81 -2.05
N THR A 37 23.60 9.09 -3.30
CA THR A 37 22.25 9.44 -3.77
C THR A 37 21.27 8.27 -3.65
N TYR A 38 21.74 7.04 -3.87
CA TYR A 38 20.94 5.84 -3.61
C TYR A 38 20.66 5.61 -2.12
N GLY A 39 21.64 5.87 -1.24
CA GLY A 39 21.45 5.80 0.21
C GLY A 39 20.41 6.78 0.74
N ILE A 40 20.37 7.99 0.16
CA ILE A 40 19.33 9.00 0.44
C ILE A 40 17.95 8.47 0.08
N TYR A 41 17.79 8.03 -1.17
CA TYR A 41 16.52 7.50 -1.66
C TYR A 41 16.03 6.31 -0.84
N SER A 42 16.91 5.35 -0.55
CA SER A 42 16.57 4.17 0.25
C SER A 42 16.09 4.56 1.66
N SER A 43 16.77 5.51 2.31
CA SER A 43 16.40 6.00 3.65
C SER A 43 15.02 6.68 3.64
N VAL A 44 14.78 7.56 2.66
CA VAL A 44 13.49 8.23 2.48
C VAL A 44 12.39 7.22 2.19
N ASN A 45 12.62 6.30 1.25
CA ASN A 45 11.66 5.28 0.86
C ASN A 45 11.29 4.36 2.02
N ASN A 46 12.27 3.90 2.82
CA ASN A 46 11.99 3.07 4.00
C ASN A 46 11.16 3.82 5.05
N THR A 47 11.44 5.12 5.24
CA THR A 47 10.67 5.97 6.15
C THR A 47 9.22 6.11 5.68
N VAL A 48 9.02 6.37 4.38
CA VAL A 48 7.68 6.50 3.78
C VAL A 48 6.93 5.17 3.81
N GLN A 49 7.60 4.05 3.53
CA GLN A 49 7.02 2.71 3.65
C GLN A 49 6.58 2.40 5.08
N PHE A 50 7.35 2.82 6.08
CA PHE A 50 6.96 2.69 7.48
C PHE A 50 5.71 3.52 7.80
N LEU A 51 5.65 4.77 7.35
CA LEU A 51 4.45 5.62 7.48
C LEU A 51 3.24 5.03 6.75
N MET A 52 3.47 4.37 5.62
CA MET A 52 2.43 3.71 4.83
C MET A 52 1.69 2.61 5.60
N ILE A 53 2.39 1.91 6.50
CA ILE A 53 1.79 0.88 7.34
C ILE A 53 0.68 1.51 8.21
N PHE A 54 0.88 2.71 8.75
CA PHE A 54 -0.16 3.38 9.53
C PHE A 54 -1.37 3.80 8.69
N CYS A 55 -1.15 4.13 7.41
CA CYS A 55 -2.23 4.44 6.47
C CYS A 55 -3.06 3.20 6.10
N ILE A 56 -2.42 2.05 5.86
CA ILE A 56 -3.06 0.90 5.20
C ILE A 56 -3.36 -0.27 6.15
N LEU A 57 -2.48 -0.55 7.12
CA LEU A 57 -2.48 -1.82 7.87
C LEU A 57 -3.76 -2.01 8.68
N SER A 58 -4.27 -0.95 9.29
CA SER A 58 -5.48 -1.01 10.12
C SER A 58 -6.72 -1.41 9.32
N VAL A 59 -6.80 -1.02 8.05
CA VAL A 59 -7.99 -1.24 7.21
C VAL A 59 -7.83 -2.44 6.30
N SER A 60 -6.62 -2.74 5.83
CA SER A 60 -6.41 -3.92 4.98
C SER A 60 -6.76 -5.21 5.71
N TYR A 61 -6.25 -5.46 6.91
CA TYR A 61 -6.52 -6.74 7.58
C TYR A 61 -7.93 -6.81 8.19
N VAL A 62 -8.29 -5.80 8.99
CA VAL A 62 -9.59 -5.77 9.67
C VAL A 62 -10.73 -5.55 8.67
N GLY A 63 -10.54 -4.66 7.69
CA GLY A 63 -11.54 -4.38 6.66
C GLY A 63 -11.81 -5.58 5.77
N MET A 64 -10.77 -6.30 5.31
CA MET A 64 -10.98 -7.55 4.58
C MET A 64 -11.80 -8.56 5.38
N ARG A 65 -11.49 -8.76 6.66
CA ARG A 65 -12.21 -9.71 7.53
C ARG A 65 -13.66 -9.29 7.77
N THR A 66 -13.90 -8.00 8.02
CA THR A 66 -15.23 -7.46 8.26
C THR A 66 -16.10 -7.58 7.01
N ILE A 67 -15.59 -7.15 5.85
CA ILE A 67 -16.30 -7.27 4.57
C ILE A 67 -16.58 -8.73 4.22
N SER A 68 -15.62 -9.64 4.42
CA SER A 68 -15.83 -11.07 4.17
C SER A 68 -16.94 -11.67 5.04
N ARG A 69 -17.00 -11.27 6.32
CA ARG A 69 -18.03 -11.73 7.26
C ARG A 69 -19.41 -11.15 6.91
N THR A 70 -19.50 -9.85 6.70
CA THR A 70 -20.77 -9.17 6.37
C THR A 70 -21.31 -9.62 5.01
N ARG A 71 -20.44 -9.94 4.04
CA ARG A 71 -20.86 -10.57 2.78
C ARG A 71 -21.53 -11.94 3.01
N THR A 72 -21.01 -12.73 3.95
CA THR A 72 -21.46 -14.12 4.15
C THR A 72 -22.76 -14.19 4.95
N TYR A 73 -22.94 -13.30 5.93
CA TYR A 73 -24.03 -13.38 6.92
C TYR A 73 -24.92 -12.13 6.99
N GLY A 74 -24.60 -11.06 6.27
CA GLY A 74 -25.26 -9.76 6.38
C GLY A 74 -26.02 -9.34 5.11
N THR A 75 -26.59 -8.14 5.18
CA THR A 75 -27.35 -7.54 4.07
C THR A 75 -26.48 -6.60 3.22
N PRO A 76 -26.90 -6.28 1.97
CA PRO A 76 -26.19 -5.30 1.13
C PRO A 76 -26.02 -3.92 1.81
N GLU A 77 -26.98 -3.51 2.64
CA GLU A 77 -26.93 -2.23 3.37
C GLU A 77 -25.86 -2.23 4.47
N GLU A 78 -25.71 -3.33 5.19
CA GLU A 78 -24.66 -3.51 6.19
C GLU A 78 -23.27 -3.50 5.55
N LEU A 79 -23.15 -4.07 4.34
CA LEU A 79 -21.92 -4.05 3.56
C LEU A 79 -21.51 -2.62 3.18
N THR A 80 -22.46 -1.81 2.69
CA THR A 80 -22.23 -0.40 2.35
C THR A 80 -21.86 0.43 3.58
N ARG A 81 -22.55 0.20 4.72
CA ARG A 81 -22.23 0.90 5.98
C ARG A 81 -20.84 0.53 6.50
N ALA A 82 -20.46 -0.75 6.43
CA ALA A 82 -19.12 -1.21 6.81
C ALA A 82 -18.04 -0.63 5.88
N PHE A 83 -18.30 -0.59 4.57
CA PHE A 83 -17.37 0.01 3.59
C PHE A 83 -17.11 1.48 3.90
N TRP A 84 -18.17 2.30 4.03
CA TRP A 84 -18.00 3.71 4.32
C TRP A 84 -17.34 3.95 5.67
N GLY A 85 -17.71 3.20 6.72
CA GLY A 85 -17.07 3.31 8.03
C GLY A 85 -15.57 3.03 7.99
N LEU A 86 -15.16 1.97 7.28
CA LEU A 86 -13.75 1.62 7.10
C LEU A 86 -13.00 2.62 6.21
N TRP A 87 -13.65 3.13 5.16
CA TRP A 87 -13.06 4.11 4.26
C TRP A 87 -12.85 5.46 4.94
N TYR A 88 -13.82 5.93 5.74
CA TYR A 88 -13.65 7.12 6.56
C TYR A 88 -12.56 6.94 7.62
N PHE A 89 -12.50 5.77 8.27
CA PHE A 89 -11.43 5.47 9.23
C PHE A 89 -10.05 5.49 8.56
N GLN A 90 -9.91 4.87 7.38
CA GLN A 90 -8.69 4.90 6.57
C GLN A 90 -8.30 6.35 6.24
N GLY A 91 -9.26 7.12 5.70
CA GLY A 91 -9.03 8.50 5.31
C GLY A 91 -8.61 9.39 6.46
N ILE A 92 -9.21 9.26 7.65
CA ILE A 92 -8.84 10.02 8.84
C ILE A 92 -7.44 9.62 9.33
N ALA A 93 -7.16 8.32 9.46
CA ALA A 93 -5.84 7.83 9.87
C ALA A 93 -4.75 8.32 8.90
N GLY A 94 -5.03 8.22 7.60
CA GLY A 94 -4.20 8.72 6.53
C GLY A 94 -3.92 10.21 6.59
N LEU A 95 -4.98 11.02 6.76
CA LEU A 95 -4.87 12.46 6.86
C LEU A 95 -3.98 12.85 8.06
N ILE A 96 -4.16 12.17 9.20
CA ILE A 96 -3.33 12.38 10.40
C ILE A 96 -1.88 12.02 10.11
N THR A 97 -1.61 10.86 9.49
CA THR A 97 -0.24 10.46 9.14
C THR A 97 0.43 11.44 8.19
N ILE A 98 -0.30 11.92 7.16
CA ILE A 98 0.21 12.92 6.22
C ILE A 98 0.48 14.25 6.93
N ALA A 99 -0.45 14.71 7.76
CA ALA A 99 -0.29 15.97 8.50
C ALA A 99 0.92 15.92 9.45
N ILE A 100 1.10 14.82 10.19
CA ILE A 100 2.28 14.60 11.04
C ILE A 100 3.54 14.59 10.19
N THR A 101 3.53 13.89 9.05
CA THR A 101 4.70 13.80 8.16
C THR A 101 5.11 15.17 7.64
N VAL A 102 4.16 15.97 7.15
CA VAL A 102 4.42 17.33 6.65
C VAL A 102 4.87 18.25 7.77
N PHE A 103 4.22 18.20 8.93
CA PHE A 103 4.58 19.02 10.10
C PHE A 103 6.00 18.72 10.58
N VAL A 104 6.31 17.44 10.82
CA VAL A 104 7.62 17.01 11.31
C VAL A 104 8.72 17.35 10.30
N THR A 105 8.44 17.13 9.01
CA THR A 105 9.40 17.42 7.93
C THR A 105 9.70 18.92 7.79
N THR A 106 8.70 19.77 7.96
CA THR A 106 8.83 21.23 7.77
C THR A 106 9.39 21.93 9.01
N VAL A 107 9.05 21.46 10.22
CA VAL A 107 9.46 22.10 11.49
C VAL A 107 10.86 21.68 11.91
N PHE A 108 11.19 20.39 11.82
CA PHE A 108 12.47 19.86 12.31
C PHE A 108 13.57 19.85 11.25
N HIS A 109 13.27 20.27 10.00
CA HIS A 109 14.19 20.26 8.86
C HIS A 109 15.07 19.00 8.82
N ILE A 110 14.40 17.84 8.94
CA ILE A 110 15.07 16.56 9.02
C ILE A 110 15.92 16.34 7.76
N GLN A 111 17.02 15.61 7.91
CA GLN A 111 17.85 15.20 6.78
C GLN A 111 16.97 14.65 5.64
N TYR A 112 17.10 15.24 4.45
CA TYR A 112 16.32 14.89 3.24
C TYR A 112 14.84 15.32 3.24
N TRP A 113 14.48 16.36 4.02
CA TRP A 113 13.10 16.88 4.12
C TRP A 113 12.41 17.10 2.77
N PHE A 114 13.11 17.65 1.77
CA PHE A 114 12.55 17.88 0.43
C PHE A 114 12.13 16.58 -0.27
N TYR A 115 12.93 15.51 -0.12
CA TYR A 115 12.62 14.20 -0.71
C TYR A 115 11.45 13.49 -0.01
N LEU A 116 11.32 13.66 1.31
CA LEU A 116 10.16 13.16 2.05
C LEU A 116 8.87 13.86 1.62
N LEU A 117 8.93 15.18 1.42
CA LEU A 117 7.81 15.98 0.93
C LEU A 117 7.38 15.56 -0.48
N LEU A 118 8.34 15.22 -1.33
CA LEU A 118 8.10 14.73 -2.70
C LEU A 118 7.41 13.34 -2.72
N MET A 119 7.50 12.57 -1.65
CA MET A 119 6.80 11.29 -1.48
C MET A 119 5.43 11.39 -0.81
N VAL A 120 4.96 12.59 -0.43
CA VAL A 120 3.59 12.77 0.11
C VAL A 120 2.49 12.30 -0.85
N PRO A 121 2.57 12.54 -2.19
CA PRO A 121 1.60 11.98 -3.13
C PRO A 121 1.50 10.44 -3.07
N TYR A 122 2.59 9.76 -2.74
CA TYR A 122 2.59 8.31 -2.57
C TYR A 122 1.75 7.91 -1.35
N LEU A 123 1.85 8.62 -0.22
CA LEU A 123 1.00 8.41 0.97
C LEU A 123 -0.49 8.73 0.70
N ILE A 124 -0.77 9.71 -0.16
CA ILE A 124 -2.14 10.02 -0.59
C ILE A 124 -2.71 8.87 -1.43
N SER A 125 -1.91 8.27 -2.32
CA SER A 125 -2.37 7.17 -3.18
C SER A 125 -2.89 5.98 -2.38
N ALA A 126 -2.29 5.71 -1.22
CA ALA A 126 -2.73 4.68 -0.30
C ALA A 126 -4.10 4.92 0.35
N GLN A 127 -4.61 6.15 0.35
CA GLN A 127 -5.98 6.45 0.82
C GLN A 127 -7.03 6.09 -0.22
N VAL A 128 -6.65 6.15 -1.49
CA VAL A 128 -7.52 5.84 -2.64
C VAL A 128 -7.48 4.35 -2.97
N ASP A 129 -6.49 3.63 -2.43
CA ASP A 129 -6.39 2.19 -2.56
C ASP A 129 -7.50 1.47 -1.77
N ILE A 130 -8.52 1.01 -2.51
CA ILE A 130 -9.64 0.20 -2.03
C ILE A 130 -9.45 -1.29 -2.29
N SER A 131 -8.22 -1.76 -2.49
CA SER A 131 -7.93 -3.17 -2.80
C SER A 131 -8.47 -4.11 -1.73
N TRP A 132 -8.46 -3.69 -0.46
CA TRP A 132 -8.98 -4.47 0.67
C TRP A 132 -10.48 -4.79 0.55
N PHE A 133 -11.28 -3.90 -0.05
CA PHE A 133 -12.72 -4.10 -0.22
C PHE A 133 -12.99 -5.25 -1.19
N PHE A 134 -12.37 -5.20 -2.36
CA PHE A 134 -12.52 -6.24 -3.38
C PHE A 134 -11.89 -7.57 -2.96
N GLN A 135 -10.77 -7.55 -2.21
CA GLN A 135 -10.20 -8.76 -1.61
C GLN A 135 -11.18 -9.39 -0.61
N GLY A 136 -11.87 -8.58 0.23
CA GLY A 136 -12.93 -9.05 1.13
C GLY A 136 -14.18 -9.58 0.41
N LEU A 137 -14.48 -9.07 -0.79
CA LEU A 137 -15.53 -9.59 -1.68
C LEU A 137 -15.12 -10.87 -2.43
N ALA A 138 -13.91 -11.39 -2.23
CA ALA A 138 -13.30 -12.49 -2.99
C ALA A 138 -13.32 -12.29 -4.52
N ASP A 139 -13.45 -11.03 -4.96
CA ASP A 139 -13.57 -10.64 -6.38
C ASP A 139 -12.23 -10.09 -6.86
N TYR A 140 -11.19 -10.91 -6.70
CA TYR A 140 -9.79 -10.55 -6.96
C TYR A 140 -9.54 -10.09 -8.40
N GLY A 141 -10.40 -10.46 -9.35
CA GLY A 141 -10.28 -10.07 -10.75
C GLY A 141 -10.28 -8.57 -10.99
N ARG A 142 -11.09 -7.80 -10.23
CA ARG A 142 -11.17 -6.33 -10.40
C ARG A 142 -9.97 -5.60 -9.80
N VAL A 143 -9.38 -6.12 -8.71
CA VAL A 143 -8.15 -5.56 -8.11
C VAL A 143 -6.97 -5.76 -9.04
N VAL A 144 -6.81 -6.98 -9.56
CA VAL A 144 -5.67 -7.35 -10.40
C VAL A 144 -5.73 -6.61 -11.73
N LEU A 145 -6.89 -6.47 -12.37
CA LEU A 145 -7.03 -5.69 -13.60
C LEU A 145 -6.67 -4.21 -13.40
N LYS A 146 -7.14 -3.58 -12.32
CA LYS A 146 -6.86 -2.17 -12.05
C LYS A 146 -5.39 -1.92 -11.69
N ASN A 147 -4.79 -2.77 -10.85
CA ASN A 147 -3.36 -2.69 -10.51
C ASN A 147 -2.46 -2.97 -11.71
N THR A 148 -2.85 -3.91 -12.59
CA THR A 148 -2.09 -4.22 -13.81
C THR A 148 -2.17 -3.09 -14.82
N ALA A 149 -3.35 -2.50 -15.02
CA ALA A 149 -3.53 -1.36 -15.92
C ALA A 149 -2.75 -0.11 -15.46
N VAL A 150 -2.78 0.20 -14.17
CA VAL A 150 -2.03 1.35 -13.61
C VAL A 150 -0.51 1.13 -13.63
N ARG A 151 -0.03 -0.12 -13.62
CA ARG A 151 1.41 -0.43 -13.76
C ARG A 151 1.90 -0.46 -15.21
N LEU A 152 1.00 -0.53 -16.20
CA LEU A 152 1.32 -0.60 -17.63
C LEU A 152 1.29 0.76 -18.34
N VAL A 153 0.72 1.79 -17.71
CA VAL A 153 0.73 3.19 -18.17
C VAL A 153 1.71 3.97 -17.30
#